data_AF-A0A1G6LBN8-F1
#
_entry.id   AF-A0A1G6LBN8-F1
#
_cell.length_a   1.000
_cell.length_b   1.000
_cell.length_c   1.000
_cell.angle_alpha   90.00
_cell.angle_beta   90.00
_cell.angle_gamma   90.00
#
_symmetry.space_group_name_H-M   'P 1'
#
loop_
_entity.id
_entity.type
_entity.pdbx_description
1 polymer ?
#
loop_
_entity_poly.entity_id
_entity_poly.type
_entity_poly.pdbx_seq_one_letter_code
_entity_poly.pdbx_strand_id
1 'polypeptide(L)'
;MSTPITLSIGDIDLTYNTGHMGIDHGHLFQEIDRKRRRRPTIDYSYFEQHPEDDLAQMEMCLVRPLITMLPRLELLGHTLDTVKEEYELRAAEHQERKMYDAEDPGACDMPLLGFDHFLDFVRMHAICDLSNELPDDVGDADRDGKFGRFSSDAVSAFLPKLEWWDAGNSYSERSHFGSLLDFLHPYSVLRVLAENPANLELDVVWDYGAFVSAGWEKNEHFITGARRAQTYLIATEGTSDTHILKKAIALLKPDVEDFFRFIDLAERHPFPGTGNLVKFAEGLAKIDVHNRVVFLFDNDAEGIDAYRALQRMALPANMRALALPDLHELREFPAQGPEGVIATDINGRAAAIECYLDLRLKGFKQAQVTWTNYKDKLGIYQGSLDHKDSYAKAFYEATAETIADGSYDVSKLRIALDALLRECIQLAKNVSNPSHGARGA
;
A
#
# COMPACT_ATOMS: atom_id res chain seq x y z
N MET A 1 -7.89 33.75 14.71
CA MET A 1 -7.08 32.55 14.99
C MET A 1 -7.04 31.72 13.73
N SER A 2 -5.90 31.15 13.37
CA SER A 2 -5.80 30.18 12.29
C SER A 2 -6.41 28.85 12.76
N THR A 3 -7.29 28.26 11.97
CA THR A 3 -7.84 26.93 12.24
C THR A 3 -6.98 25.91 11.50
N PRO A 4 -6.24 25.03 12.19
CA PRO A 4 -5.38 24.07 11.53
C PRO A 4 -6.16 22.89 10.97
N ILE A 5 -5.59 22.27 9.94
CA ILE A 5 -5.89 20.92 9.48
C ILE A 5 -4.61 20.11 9.58
N THR A 6 -4.68 18.92 10.20
CA THR A 6 -3.49 18.10 10.46
C THR A 6 -3.70 16.63 10.08
N LEU A 7 -2.62 16.00 9.60
CA LEU A 7 -2.46 14.54 9.62
C LEU A 7 -1.53 14.21 10.78
N SER A 8 -1.98 13.38 11.73
CA SER A 8 -1.19 13.06 12.91
C SER A 8 -1.21 11.58 13.28
N ILE A 9 -0.21 11.15 14.05
CA ILE A 9 -0.14 9.82 14.66
C ILE A 9 0.30 9.94 16.11
N GLY A 10 -0.51 9.42 17.04
CA GLY A 10 -0.19 9.46 18.47
C GLY A 10 0.13 10.87 19.02
N ASP A 11 -0.53 11.91 18.49
CA ASP A 11 -0.29 13.33 18.79
C ASP A 11 1.02 13.93 18.23
N ILE A 12 1.68 13.25 17.28
CA ILE A 12 2.69 13.84 16.41
C ILE A 12 2.00 14.33 15.12
N ASP A 13 2.04 15.63 14.87
CA ASP A 13 1.57 16.20 13.61
C ASP A 13 2.61 15.98 12.50
N LEU A 14 2.22 15.26 11.44
CA LEU A 14 3.04 15.00 10.25
C LEU A 14 2.79 16.02 9.13
N THR A 15 1.57 16.57 9.09
CA THR A 15 1.25 17.73 8.25
C THR A 15 0.48 18.74 9.08
N TYR A 16 0.75 20.02 8.84
CA TYR A 16 0.08 21.13 9.49
C TYR A 16 -0.15 22.23 8.47
N ASN A 17 -1.41 22.56 8.20
CA ASN A 17 -1.76 23.67 7.31
C ASN A 17 -2.82 24.56 7.93
N THR A 18 -2.78 25.84 7.56
CA THR A 18 -3.80 26.82 7.94
C THR A 18 -4.24 27.57 6.68
N GLY A 19 -5.55 27.76 6.53
CA GLY A 19 -6.13 28.52 5.42
C GLY A 19 -6.26 27.78 4.07
N HIS A 20 -5.70 26.58 3.94
CA HIS A 20 -5.90 25.68 2.80
C HIS A 20 -5.73 24.21 3.23
N MET A 21 -6.30 23.27 2.47
CA MET A 21 -6.32 21.85 2.84
C MET A 21 -4.93 21.18 2.83
N GLY A 22 -3.99 21.71 2.04
CA GLY A 22 -2.68 21.09 1.84
C GLY A 22 -2.77 19.80 1.04
N ILE A 23 -2.04 18.76 1.47
CA ILE A 23 -2.09 17.44 0.83
C ILE A 23 -3.44 16.78 1.12
N ASP A 24 -4.07 16.26 0.07
CA ASP A 24 -5.28 15.46 0.20
C ASP A 24 -4.94 14.03 0.63
N HIS A 25 -5.19 13.72 1.90
CA HIS A 25 -4.87 12.43 2.51
C HIS A 25 -5.99 11.38 2.37
N GLY A 26 -7.07 11.67 1.65
CA GLY A 26 -8.27 10.81 1.63
C GLY A 26 -8.03 9.38 1.18
N HIS A 27 -7.02 9.16 0.33
CA HIS A 27 -6.62 7.83 -0.15
C HIS A 27 -5.91 6.97 0.92
N LEU A 28 -5.53 7.51 2.07
CA LEU A 28 -5.08 6.72 3.23
C LEU A 28 -6.24 6.09 4.00
N PHE A 29 -7.46 6.57 3.80
CA PHE A 29 -8.64 6.19 4.57
C PHE A 29 -9.72 5.60 3.68
N GLN A 30 -10.66 4.89 4.29
CA GLN A 30 -11.90 4.42 3.70
C GLN A 30 -13.08 5.10 4.40
N GLU A 31 -14.28 5.05 3.82
CA GLU A 31 -15.42 5.79 4.37
C GLU A 31 -15.80 5.34 5.79
N ILE A 32 -15.56 4.07 6.13
CA ILE A 32 -15.74 3.53 7.49
C ILE A 32 -14.83 4.19 8.54
N ASP A 33 -13.73 4.82 8.10
CA ASP A 33 -12.78 5.52 8.96
C ASP A 33 -13.28 6.93 9.33
N ARG A 34 -14.37 7.41 8.71
CA ARG A 34 -14.96 8.71 9.03
C ARG A 34 -15.71 8.62 10.35
N LYS A 35 -15.17 9.25 11.39
CA LYS A 35 -15.70 9.15 12.76
C LYS A 35 -15.73 10.52 13.42
N ARG A 36 -16.59 10.63 14.43
CA ARG A 36 -16.59 11.71 15.40
C ARG A 36 -15.65 11.33 16.54
N ARG A 37 -14.72 12.23 16.89
CA ARG A 37 -13.77 12.01 17.99
C ARG A 37 -13.78 13.20 18.94
N ARG A 38 -13.84 12.91 20.24
CA ARG A 38 -13.69 13.94 21.26
C ARG A 38 -12.25 14.41 21.38
N ARG A 39 -12.03 15.71 21.62
CA ARG A 39 -10.69 16.31 21.66
C ARG A 39 -10.56 17.39 22.74
N PRO A 40 -9.39 17.51 23.40
CA PRO A 40 -9.16 18.56 24.39
C PRO A 40 -9.25 19.98 23.81
N THR A 41 -8.99 20.14 22.51
CA THR A 41 -8.99 21.43 21.81
C THR A 41 -10.39 21.97 21.53
N ILE A 42 -11.44 21.15 21.69
CA ILE A 42 -12.83 21.55 21.52
C ILE A 42 -13.38 21.95 22.88
N ASP A 43 -13.86 23.18 23.01
CA ASP A 43 -14.57 23.64 24.21
C ASP A 43 -16.00 23.09 24.24
N TYR A 44 -16.18 21.90 24.81
CA TYR A 44 -17.50 21.28 24.94
C TYR A 44 -18.49 22.14 25.74
N SER A 45 -18.01 22.93 26.70
CA SER A 45 -18.88 23.78 27.52
C SER A 45 -19.48 24.93 26.70
N TYR A 46 -18.77 25.40 25.68
CA TYR A 46 -19.28 26.35 24.71
C TYR A 46 -20.46 25.75 23.90
N PHE A 47 -20.32 24.52 23.40
CA PHE A 47 -21.39 23.85 22.63
C PHE A 47 -22.59 23.42 23.49
N GLU A 48 -22.39 23.18 24.78
CA GLU A 48 -23.50 23.00 25.72
C GLU A 48 -24.35 24.28 25.86
N GLN A 49 -23.74 25.45 25.71
CA GLN A 49 -24.40 26.76 25.78
C GLN A 49 -24.94 27.24 24.43
N HIS A 50 -24.40 26.72 23.32
CA HIS A 50 -24.75 27.07 21.94
C HIS A 50 -25.11 25.82 21.14
N PRO A 51 -26.25 25.16 21.42
CA PRO A 51 -26.65 23.92 20.75
C PRO A 51 -26.96 24.07 19.26
N GLU A 52 -27.07 25.32 18.77
CA GLU A 52 -27.19 25.66 17.35
C GLU A 52 -25.88 25.45 16.56
N ASP A 53 -24.73 25.45 17.24
CA ASP A 53 -23.43 25.25 16.61
C ASP A 53 -23.15 23.76 16.40
N ASP A 54 -22.58 23.42 15.25
CA ASP A 54 -22.41 22.03 14.81
C ASP A 54 -21.21 21.34 15.47
N LEU A 55 -21.39 20.90 16.72
CA LEU A 55 -20.40 20.08 17.44
C LEU A 55 -20.07 18.79 16.67
N ALA A 56 -21.06 18.20 15.98
CA ALA A 56 -20.82 16.98 15.22
C ALA A 56 -19.79 17.22 14.12
N GLN A 57 -19.88 18.34 13.40
CA GLN A 57 -18.89 18.77 12.41
C GLN A 57 -17.51 19.01 13.02
N MET A 58 -17.44 19.70 14.18
CA MET A 58 -16.16 19.97 14.86
C MET A 58 -15.42 18.69 15.23
N GLU A 59 -16.15 17.64 15.62
CA GLU A 59 -15.59 16.33 15.98
C GLU A 59 -15.19 15.46 14.78
N MET A 60 -15.58 15.84 13.55
CA MET A 60 -15.37 15.01 12.37
C MET A 60 -13.89 14.85 12.02
N CYS A 61 -13.49 13.60 11.78
CA CYS A 61 -12.17 13.26 11.29
C CYS A 61 -12.19 11.93 10.54
N LEU A 62 -11.07 11.63 9.87
CA LEU A 62 -10.77 10.29 9.37
C LEU A 62 -9.73 9.66 10.28
N VAL A 63 -9.98 8.45 10.77
CA VAL A 63 -9.13 7.78 11.75
C VAL A 63 -9.01 6.29 11.49
N ARG A 64 -7.77 5.82 11.44
CA ARG A 64 -7.43 4.42 11.17
C ARG A 64 -6.15 4.00 11.88
N PRO A 65 -6.05 2.77 12.44
CA PRO A 65 -4.80 2.26 12.99
C PRO A 65 -3.69 2.12 11.94
N LEU A 66 -2.45 2.43 12.32
CA LEU A 66 -1.29 2.38 11.43
C LEU A 66 -1.10 1.02 10.75
N ILE A 67 -1.33 -0.09 11.47
CA ILE A 67 -1.17 -1.46 10.94
C ILE A 67 -1.99 -1.73 9.69
N THR A 68 -3.22 -1.21 9.64
CA THR A 68 -4.11 -1.38 8.48
C THR A 68 -3.81 -0.39 7.35
N MET A 69 -3.04 0.66 7.63
CA MET A 69 -2.61 1.65 6.65
C MET A 69 -1.34 1.20 5.91
N LEU A 70 -0.54 0.30 6.50
CA LEU A 70 0.70 -0.22 5.90
C LEU A 70 0.54 -0.71 4.45
N PRO A 71 -0.41 -1.61 4.12
CA PRO A 71 -0.57 -2.07 2.74
C PRO A 71 -0.96 -0.93 1.78
N ARG A 72 -1.68 0.09 2.27
CA ARG A 72 -2.04 1.28 1.48
C ARG A 72 -0.81 2.11 1.18
N LEU A 73 0.06 2.35 2.18
CA LEU A 73 1.33 3.07 2.00
C LEU A 73 2.21 2.40 0.94
N GLU A 74 2.33 1.08 0.99
CA GLU A 74 3.13 0.33 0.02
C GLU A 74 2.55 0.41 -1.40
N LEU A 75 1.22 0.33 -1.56
CA LEU A 75 0.54 0.53 -2.84
C LEU A 75 0.58 1.98 -3.33
N LEU A 76 0.89 2.95 -2.48
CA LEU A 76 1.16 4.33 -2.87
C LEU A 76 2.63 4.54 -3.26
N GLY A 77 3.49 3.54 -3.01
CA GLY A 77 4.92 3.58 -3.31
C GLY A 77 5.80 3.95 -2.11
N HIS A 78 5.25 4.02 -0.90
CA HIS A 78 6.02 4.24 0.34
C HIS A 78 6.38 2.90 0.97
N THR A 79 7.39 2.25 0.40
CA THR A 79 8.02 1.03 0.92
C THR A 79 9.31 1.37 1.68
N LEU A 80 9.85 0.47 2.50
CA LEU A 80 11.15 0.72 3.15
C LEU A 80 12.26 1.03 2.16
N ASP A 81 12.31 0.36 1.00
CA ASP A 81 13.33 0.61 -0.03
C ASP A 81 13.25 2.05 -0.56
N THR A 82 12.04 2.53 -0.86
CA THR A 82 11.83 3.90 -1.36
C THR A 82 12.06 4.94 -0.27
N VAL A 83 11.75 4.62 1.00
CA VAL A 83 12.09 5.51 2.12
C VAL A 83 13.60 5.57 2.35
N LYS A 84 14.32 4.47 2.11
CA LYS A 84 15.79 4.45 2.11
C LYS A 84 16.36 5.34 1.01
N GLU A 85 15.86 5.24 -0.21
CA GLU A 85 16.25 6.12 -1.32
C GLU A 85 15.99 7.60 -0.98
N GLU A 86 14.83 7.90 -0.40
CA GLU A 86 14.49 9.26 0.06
C GLU A 86 15.45 9.74 1.16
N TYR A 87 15.72 8.92 2.17
CA TYR A 87 16.66 9.23 3.24
C TYR A 87 18.05 9.56 2.70
N GLU A 88 18.58 8.69 1.83
CA GLU A 88 19.91 8.85 1.23
C GLU A 88 19.99 10.14 0.40
N LEU A 89 18.93 10.47 -0.35
CA LEU A 89 18.82 11.73 -1.06
C LEU A 89 18.86 12.93 -0.11
N ARG A 90 18.06 12.92 0.96
CA ARG A 90 18.02 14.01 1.96
C ARG A 90 19.34 14.16 2.71
N ALA A 91 20.00 13.05 3.02
CA ALA A 91 21.32 13.03 3.64
C ALA A 91 22.38 13.67 2.72
N ALA A 92 22.38 13.33 1.43
CA ALA A 92 23.26 13.93 0.44
C ALA A 92 23.00 15.44 0.28
N GLU A 93 21.73 15.86 0.14
CA GLU A 93 21.34 17.27 0.07
C GLU A 93 21.83 18.06 1.30
N HIS A 94 21.69 17.48 2.50
CA HIS A 94 22.15 18.10 3.74
C HIS A 94 23.68 18.25 3.80
N GLN A 95 24.42 17.23 3.34
CA GLN A 95 25.89 17.28 3.29
C GLN A 95 26.40 18.30 2.27
N GLU A 96 25.83 18.33 1.06
CA GLU A 96 26.20 19.31 0.03
C GLU A 96 26.02 20.74 0.55
N ARG A 97 24.91 21.03 1.24
CA ARG A 97 24.65 22.36 1.81
C ARG A 97 25.64 22.75 2.91
N LYS A 98 25.96 21.82 3.82
CA LYS A 98 26.99 22.07 4.84
C LYS A 98 28.34 22.42 4.22
N MET A 99 28.69 21.84 3.06
CA MET A 99 29.91 22.21 2.34
C MET A 99 29.84 23.63 1.76
N TYR A 100 28.66 24.10 1.33
CA TYR A 100 28.48 25.47 0.83
C TYR A 100 28.48 26.52 1.95
N ASP A 101 27.88 26.21 3.10
CA ASP A 101 27.72 27.13 4.24
C ASP A 101 28.92 27.14 5.21
N ALA A 102 29.86 26.19 5.06
CA ALA A 102 31.01 26.08 5.96
C ALA A 102 32.02 27.24 5.77
N GLU A 103 32.14 28.10 6.78
CA GLU A 103 33.28 29.03 6.93
C GLU A 103 34.60 28.28 7.26
N ASP A 104 34.52 27.07 7.81
CA ASP A 104 35.65 26.19 8.13
C ASP A 104 35.44 24.78 7.51
N PRO A 105 36.26 24.39 6.50
CA PRO A 105 36.18 23.10 5.83
C PRO A 105 36.32 21.88 6.76
N GLY A 106 36.95 22.04 7.94
CA GLY A 106 37.19 20.95 8.89
C GLY A 106 35.98 20.53 9.73
N ALA A 107 34.93 21.36 9.80
CA ALA A 107 33.69 21.04 10.52
C ALA A 107 32.74 20.13 9.73
N CYS A 108 33.04 19.89 8.45
CA CYS A 108 32.17 19.19 7.50
C CYS A 108 32.30 17.65 7.54
N ASP A 109 33.14 17.11 8.41
CA ASP A 109 33.56 15.69 8.42
C ASP A 109 32.77 14.79 9.38
N MET A 110 31.72 15.28 10.06
CA MET A 110 30.88 14.40 10.88
C MET A 110 29.92 13.58 9.99
N PRO A 111 30.09 12.25 9.89
CA PRO A 111 29.25 11.43 9.03
C PRO A 111 27.82 11.40 9.57
N LEU A 112 26.83 11.57 8.69
CA LEU A 112 25.43 11.34 9.03
C LEU A 112 25.19 9.86 9.35
N LEU A 113 24.11 9.56 10.06
CA LEU A 113 23.68 8.18 10.26
C LEU A 113 23.45 7.48 8.90
N GLY A 114 23.80 6.21 8.82
CA GLY A 114 23.31 5.34 7.75
C GLY A 114 21.83 5.01 7.96
N PHE A 115 21.12 4.69 6.89
CA PHE A 115 19.68 4.39 6.95
C PHE A 115 19.33 3.28 7.97
N ASP A 116 20.15 2.22 8.06
CA ASP A 116 19.89 1.12 8.99
C ASP A 116 19.95 1.58 10.46
N HIS A 117 20.94 2.43 10.81
CA HIS A 117 21.04 3.02 12.15
C HIS A 117 19.91 4.02 12.41
N PHE A 118 19.46 4.75 11.40
CA PHE A 118 18.27 5.61 11.50
C PHE A 118 17.02 4.78 11.78
N LEU A 119 16.87 3.64 11.12
CA LEU A 119 15.74 2.74 11.34
C LEU A 119 15.77 2.13 12.75
N ASP A 120 16.96 1.75 13.24
CA ASP A 120 17.14 1.28 14.61
C ASP A 120 16.81 2.39 15.63
N PHE A 121 17.19 3.65 15.35
CA PHE A 121 16.78 4.79 16.14
C PHE A 121 15.25 4.92 16.23
N VAL A 122 14.52 4.81 15.11
CA VAL A 122 13.05 4.83 15.11
C VAL A 122 12.45 3.64 15.88
N ARG A 123 13.01 2.43 15.71
CA ARG A 123 12.56 1.21 16.39
C ARG A 123 12.71 1.28 17.92
N MET A 124 13.71 1.99 18.42
CA MET A 124 13.94 2.13 19.86
C MET A 124 12.97 3.09 20.56
N HIS A 125 12.29 3.96 19.81
CA HIS A 125 11.45 5.03 20.38
C HIS A 125 9.98 4.81 20.01
N ALA A 126 9.23 4.18 20.91
CA ALA A 126 7.77 4.06 20.77
C ALA A 126 7.11 5.41 21.09
N ILE A 127 6.17 5.85 20.26
CA ILE A 127 5.53 7.18 20.43
C ILE A 127 4.80 7.27 21.77
N CYS A 128 4.19 6.17 22.21
CA CYS A 128 3.47 6.09 23.47
C CYS A 128 4.37 6.32 24.71
N ASP A 129 5.67 6.05 24.60
CA ASP A 129 6.63 6.20 25.69
C ASP A 129 7.23 7.61 25.77
N LEU A 130 6.94 8.46 24.77
CA LEU A 130 7.40 9.85 24.72
C LEU A 130 6.40 10.76 25.42
N SER A 131 6.92 11.65 26.27
CA SER A 131 6.10 12.64 26.98
C SER A 131 5.43 13.60 25.99
N ASN A 132 4.15 13.86 26.21
CA ASN A 132 3.39 14.88 25.51
C ASN A 132 3.04 16.08 26.40
N GLU A 133 3.66 16.17 27.58
CA GLU A 133 3.44 17.28 28.50
C GLU A 133 4.14 18.53 27.99
N LEU A 134 3.45 19.67 28.08
CA LEU A 134 4.06 20.99 27.88
C LEU A 134 4.86 21.34 29.14
N PRO A 135 6.15 21.68 29.03
CA PRO A 135 6.93 22.14 30.18
C PRO A 135 6.31 23.39 30.82
N ASP A 136 6.37 23.46 32.15
CA ASP A 136 5.79 24.55 32.95
C ASP A 136 6.39 25.94 32.65
N ASP A 137 7.60 26.00 32.06
CA ASP A 137 8.28 27.23 31.68
C ASP A 137 8.48 27.30 30.14
N VAL A 138 7.72 28.18 29.49
CA VAL A 138 7.61 28.27 28.01
C VAL A 138 8.83 28.95 27.38
N GLY A 139 9.76 29.48 28.18
CA GLY A 139 10.96 30.15 27.69
C GLY A 139 11.84 29.26 26.81
N ASP A 140 12.56 29.87 25.86
CA ASP A 140 13.59 29.19 25.03
C ASP A 140 14.73 28.54 25.85
N ALA A 141 14.75 28.77 27.17
CA ALA A 141 15.79 28.29 28.07
C ALA A 141 15.59 26.84 28.55
N ASP A 142 14.38 26.27 28.53
CA ASP A 142 14.14 24.88 28.97
C ASP A 142 14.15 23.90 27.79
N ARG A 143 15.30 23.81 27.12
CA ARG A 143 15.55 22.81 26.07
C ARG A 143 15.49 21.37 26.60
N ASP A 144 15.90 21.17 27.85
CA ASP A 144 15.95 19.83 28.47
C ASP A 144 14.54 19.28 28.71
N GLY A 145 13.59 20.13 29.13
CA GLY A 145 12.17 19.77 29.25
C GLY A 145 11.49 19.51 27.90
N LYS A 146 11.72 20.35 26.89
CA LYS A 146 11.09 20.21 25.55
C LYS A 146 11.64 19.03 24.75
N PHE A 147 12.93 18.75 24.85
CA PHE A 147 13.57 17.68 24.08
C PHE A 147 13.63 16.36 24.85
N GLY A 148 13.38 16.36 26.16
CA GLY A 148 13.32 15.16 26.98
C GLY A 148 14.59 14.34 26.86
N ARG A 149 14.46 13.05 26.53
CA ARG A 149 15.62 12.15 26.34
C ARG A 149 16.51 12.52 25.14
N PHE A 150 16.02 13.35 24.21
CA PHE A 150 16.76 13.78 23.04
C PHE A 150 17.64 15.02 23.29
N SER A 151 17.47 15.70 24.43
CA SER A 151 18.26 16.88 24.83
C SER A 151 19.78 16.65 24.84
N SER A 152 20.19 15.43 25.21
CA SER A 152 21.59 14.97 25.28
C SER A 152 21.91 13.88 24.26
N ASP A 153 20.96 13.56 23.37
CA ASP A 153 21.12 12.48 22.43
C ASP A 153 21.99 12.93 21.26
N ALA A 154 23.23 12.43 21.26
CA ALA A 154 24.19 12.65 20.19
C ALA A 154 23.65 12.18 18.83
N VAL A 155 22.75 11.19 18.78
CA VAL A 155 22.21 10.61 17.54
C VAL A 155 21.43 11.64 16.73
N SER A 156 20.64 12.50 17.40
CA SER A 156 19.84 13.55 16.75
C SER A 156 20.69 14.56 15.95
N ALA A 157 21.97 14.75 16.34
CA ALA A 157 22.89 15.64 15.65
C ALA A 157 23.37 15.11 14.29
N PHE A 158 23.24 13.80 14.07
CA PHE A 158 23.67 13.11 12.85
C PHE A 158 22.51 12.76 11.92
N LEU A 159 21.30 13.22 12.20
CA LEU A 159 20.15 13.13 11.30
C LEU A 159 20.14 14.29 10.30
N PRO A 160 19.64 14.08 9.05
CA PRO A 160 19.37 15.17 8.13
C PRO A 160 18.38 16.18 8.74
N LYS A 161 18.55 17.48 8.42
CA LYS A 161 17.66 18.55 8.89
C LYS A 161 17.12 19.38 7.73
N LEU A 162 15.86 19.79 7.81
CA LEU A 162 15.26 20.80 6.92
C LEU A 162 15.51 22.22 7.45
N GLU A 163 15.81 23.18 6.56
CA GLU A 163 16.19 24.56 6.93
C GLU A 163 15.08 25.41 7.57
N TRP A 164 13.80 25.08 7.34
CA TRP A 164 12.69 25.96 7.74
C TRP A 164 11.99 25.55 9.04
N TRP A 165 12.45 24.46 9.68
CA TRP A 165 11.91 24.04 10.96
C TRP A 165 12.88 24.39 12.08
N ASP A 166 12.56 25.48 12.78
CA ASP A 166 13.22 25.81 14.02
C ASP A 166 12.85 24.75 15.05
N ALA A 167 13.84 24.17 15.73
CA ALA A 167 13.61 23.28 16.88
C ALA A 167 12.77 23.97 18.00
N GLY A 168 12.56 25.29 17.89
CA GLY A 168 11.67 26.09 18.73
C GLY A 168 10.16 25.84 18.54
N ASN A 169 9.72 25.13 17.50
CA ASN A 169 8.31 24.75 17.34
C ASN A 169 7.92 23.48 18.10
N SER A 170 8.89 22.73 18.63
CA SER A 170 8.62 21.55 19.47
C SER A 170 8.22 22.00 20.88
N TYR A 171 7.09 21.48 21.37
CA TYR A 171 6.50 21.85 22.66
C TYR A 171 6.44 20.67 23.64
N SER A 172 6.90 19.49 23.24
CA SER A 172 6.97 18.26 24.03
C SER A 172 8.04 17.32 23.46
N GLU A 173 8.49 16.35 24.26
CA GLU A 173 9.43 15.30 23.81
C GLU A 173 8.91 14.58 22.56
N ARG A 174 7.59 14.33 22.53
CA ARG A 174 6.92 13.68 21.41
C ARG A 174 6.91 14.53 20.13
N SER A 175 6.57 15.82 20.23
CA SER A 175 6.61 16.73 19.07
C SER A 175 8.04 17.00 18.60
N HIS A 176 9.03 16.91 19.49
CA HIS A 176 10.44 16.94 19.10
C HIS A 176 10.86 15.68 18.34
N PHE A 177 10.46 14.49 18.78
CA PHE A 177 10.72 13.27 18.03
C PHE A 177 10.11 13.32 16.62
N GLY A 178 8.89 13.86 16.48
CA GLY A 178 8.29 14.12 15.17
C GLY A 178 9.17 15.01 14.29
N SER A 179 9.65 16.14 14.83
CA SER A 179 10.49 17.07 14.06
C SER A 179 11.84 16.51 13.63
N LEU A 180 12.35 15.49 14.33
CA LEU A 180 13.53 14.74 13.88
C LEU A 180 13.26 13.90 12.62
N LEU A 181 12.01 13.64 12.27
CA LEU A 181 11.59 12.83 11.11
C LEU A 181 11.03 13.66 9.94
N ASP A 182 10.75 14.94 10.16
CA ASP A 182 10.08 15.86 9.21
C ASP A 182 10.87 16.10 7.90
N PHE A 183 12.10 15.60 7.80
CA PHE A 183 12.85 15.61 6.55
C PHE A 183 12.35 14.60 5.51
N LEU A 184 11.56 13.61 5.94
CA LEU A 184 10.90 12.63 5.08
C LEU A 184 9.47 13.07 4.73
N HIS A 185 8.96 12.59 3.61
CA HIS A 185 7.55 12.71 3.26
C HIS A 185 6.66 12.12 4.38
N PRO A 186 5.50 12.72 4.72
CA PRO A 186 4.64 12.26 5.81
C PRO A 186 4.30 10.76 5.75
N TYR A 187 4.11 10.21 4.55
CA TYR A 187 3.80 8.80 4.36
C TYR A 187 5.01 7.88 4.54
N SER A 188 6.21 8.39 4.23
CA SER A 188 7.47 7.73 4.51
C SER A 188 7.72 7.69 6.02
N VAL A 189 7.38 8.77 6.75
CA VAL A 189 7.39 8.81 8.22
C VAL A 189 6.46 7.74 8.80
N LEU A 190 5.19 7.67 8.37
CA LEU A 190 4.27 6.62 8.79
C LEU A 190 4.84 5.22 8.53
N ARG A 191 5.48 5.01 7.36
CA ARG A 191 6.06 3.71 7.01
C ARG A 191 7.21 3.31 7.95
N VAL A 192 8.11 4.23 8.32
CA VAL A 192 9.22 3.91 9.25
C VAL A 192 8.74 3.78 10.68
N LEU A 193 7.76 4.58 11.11
CA LEU A 193 7.18 4.48 12.45
C LEU A 193 6.52 3.12 12.70
N ALA A 194 6.01 2.47 11.65
CA ALA A 194 5.43 1.14 11.71
C ALA A 194 6.44 0.02 11.97
N GLU A 195 7.75 0.30 11.86
CA GLU A 195 8.81 -0.67 12.20
C GLU A 195 8.95 -0.87 13.71
N ASN A 196 8.33 0.00 14.52
CA ASN A 196 8.16 -0.24 15.95
C ASN A 196 6.78 -0.87 16.21
N PRO A 197 6.70 -2.13 16.68
CA PRO A 197 5.43 -2.81 16.92
C PRO A 197 4.48 -2.08 17.89
N ALA A 198 5.01 -1.29 18.83
CA ALA A 198 4.19 -0.51 19.76
C ALA A 198 3.39 0.62 19.07
N ASN A 199 3.82 1.04 17.88
CA ASN A 199 3.16 2.10 17.11
C ASN A 199 2.02 1.57 16.21
N LEU A 200 1.94 0.26 15.99
CA LEU A 200 1.03 -0.34 14.99
C LEU A 200 -0.45 -0.10 15.27
N GLU A 201 -0.84 -0.07 16.54
CA GLU A 201 -2.21 0.18 17.00
C GLU A 201 -2.51 1.67 17.22
N LEU A 202 -1.54 2.56 16.98
CA LEU A 202 -1.78 4.00 17.09
C LEU A 202 -2.66 4.46 15.93
N ASP A 203 -3.63 5.30 16.29
CA ASP A 203 -4.49 5.97 15.34
C ASP A 203 -3.70 6.99 14.53
N VAL A 204 -3.77 6.86 13.21
CA VAL A 204 -3.47 7.93 12.27
C VAL A 204 -4.75 8.72 12.04
N VAL A 205 -4.70 10.03 12.23
CA VAL A 205 -5.87 10.92 12.22
C VAL A 205 -5.68 12.03 11.20
N TRP A 206 -6.59 12.15 10.24
CA TRP A 206 -6.72 13.37 9.44
C TRP A 206 -7.84 14.22 10.03
N ASP A 207 -7.45 15.27 10.76
CA ASP A 207 -8.36 16.13 11.50
C ASP A 207 -8.76 17.35 10.68
N TYR A 208 -9.98 17.30 10.13
CA TYR A 208 -10.51 18.33 9.26
C TYR A 208 -11.78 19.00 9.80
N GLY A 209 -12.33 18.50 10.92
CA GLY A 209 -13.66 18.89 11.42
C GLY A 209 -13.77 20.38 11.72
N ALA A 210 -12.84 20.88 12.54
CA ALA A 210 -12.75 22.31 12.86
C ALA A 210 -12.46 23.17 11.62
N PHE A 211 -11.63 22.67 10.71
CA PHE A 211 -11.28 23.37 9.46
C PHE A 211 -12.51 23.63 8.58
N VAL A 212 -13.37 22.61 8.41
CA VAL A 212 -14.65 22.73 7.70
C VAL A 212 -15.65 23.59 8.47
N SER A 213 -15.73 23.43 9.80
CA SER A 213 -16.64 24.23 10.62
C SER A 213 -16.33 25.73 10.55
N ALA A 214 -15.05 26.08 10.48
CA ALA A 214 -14.58 27.45 10.28
C ALA A 214 -14.77 27.99 8.84
N GLY A 215 -15.35 27.19 7.93
CA GLY A 215 -15.71 27.60 6.58
C GLY A 215 -14.55 27.62 5.57
N TRP A 216 -13.40 27.03 5.92
CA TRP A 216 -12.25 26.99 5.00
C TRP A 216 -12.42 26.01 3.85
N GLU A 217 -13.21 24.95 4.05
CA GLU A 217 -13.45 23.92 3.05
C GLU A 217 -14.80 23.22 3.26
N LYS A 218 -15.24 22.43 2.27
CA LYS A 218 -16.48 21.64 2.34
C LYS A 218 -16.20 20.16 2.58
N ASN A 219 -17.11 19.49 3.31
CA ASN A 219 -17.07 18.03 3.51
C ASN A 219 -16.92 17.23 2.20
N GLU A 220 -17.52 17.71 1.11
CA GLU A 220 -17.49 17.08 -0.21
C GLU A 220 -16.07 16.94 -0.80
N HIS A 221 -15.10 17.73 -0.32
CA HIS A 221 -13.71 17.64 -0.76
C HIS A 221 -12.88 16.63 0.03
N PHE A 222 -13.38 16.15 1.18
CA PHE A 222 -12.74 15.11 1.99
C PHE A 222 -13.16 13.71 1.53
N ILE A 223 -12.84 13.39 0.27
CA ILE A 223 -13.22 12.13 -0.38
C ILE A 223 -12.25 11.02 0.03
N THR A 224 -12.78 9.97 0.66
CA THR A 224 -12.04 8.78 1.07
C THR A 224 -11.79 7.82 -0.10
N GLY A 225 -10.82 6.92 0.08
CA GLY A 225 -10.48 5.87 -0.86
C GLY A 225 -9.53 6.28 -1.98
N ALA A 226 -8.93 5.29 -2.61
CA ALA A 226 -8.00 5.47 -3.72
C ALA A 226 -8.73 6.03 -4.95
N ARG A 227 -8.20 7.13 -5.51
CA ARG A 227 -8.73 7.74 -6.74
C ARG A 227 -8.07 7.10 -7.94
N ARG A 228 -8.55 7.47 -9.14
CA ARG A 228 -8.08 6.91 -10.41
C ARG A 228 -6.55 6.94 -10.56
N ALA A 229 -5.88 7.97 -10.03
CA ALA A 229 -4.42 8.10 -10.09
C ALA A 229 -3.68 7.09 -9.20
N GLN A 230 -4.29 6.65 -8.11
CA GLN A 230 -3.71 5.66 -7.18
C GLN A 230 -4.13 4.22 -7.52
N THR A 231 -5.25 4.02 -8.24
CA THR A 231 -5.77 2.68 -8.54
C THR A 231 -4.97 1.92 -9.60
N TYR A 232 -4.95 0.59 -9.44
CA TYR A 232 -4.39 -0.38 -10.37
C TYR A 232 -5.50 -1.01 -11.21
N LEU A 233 -5.29 -1.07 -12.51
CA LEU A 233 -6.16 -1.74 -13.46
C LEU A 233 -5.68 -3.17 -13.67
N ILE A 234 -6.43 -4.14 -13.17
CA ILE A 234 -6.15 -5.56 -13.34
C ILE A 234 -6.93 -6.06 -14.54
N ALA A 235 -6.23 -6.49 -15.58
CA ALA A 235 -6.82 -7.07 -16.77
C ALA A 235 -6.63 -8.61 -16.72
N THR A 236 -7.74 -9.34 -16.72
CA THR A 236 -7.76 -10.82 -16.71
C THR A 236 -8.26 -11.37 -18.04
N GLU A 237 -8.01 -12.66 -18.30
CA GLU A 237 -8.48 -13.31 -19.52
C GLU A 237 -9.98 -13.65 -19.45
N GLY A 238 -10.45 -14.11 -18.29
CA GLY A 238 -11.82 -14.55 -18.08
C GLY A 238 -12.59 -13.79 -17.01
N THR A 239 -13.92 -13.86 -17.13
CA THR A 239 -14.89 -13.32 -16.17
C THR A 239 -14.76 -14.00 -14.80
N SER A 240 -14.53 -15.32 -14.78
CA SER A 240 -14.33 -16.12 -13.56
C SER A 240 -13.19 -15.53 -12.71
N ASP A 241 -12.04 -15.26 -13.35
CA ASP A 241 -10.86 -14.71 -12.70
C ASP A 241 -11.15 -13.36 -12.05
N THR A 242 -11.81 -12.47 -12.78
CA THR A 242 -12.22 -11.15 -12.26
C THR A 242 -13.10 -11.31 -11.03
N HIS A 243 -14.09 -12.20 -11.05
CA HIS A 243 -14.99 -12.40 -9.92
C HIS A 243 -14.28 -13.04 -8.71
N ILE A 244 -13.45 -14.04 -8.94
CA ILE A 244 -12.65 -14.69 -7.90
C ILE A 244 -11.71 -13.68 -7.25
N LEU A 245 -10.96 -12.89 -8.02
CA LEU A 245 -10.00 -11.91 -7.49
C LEU A 245 -10.71 -10.79 -6.72
N LYS A 246 -11.82 -10.24 -7.24
CA LYS A 246 -12.60 -9.23 -6.52
C LYS A 246 -13.05 -9.74 -5.16
N LYS A 247 -13.64 -10.95 -5.14
CA LYS A 247 -14.10 -11.55 -3.89
C LYS A 247 -12.92 -11.88 -2.96
N ALA A 248 -11.81 -12.37 -3.50
CA ALA A 248 -10.60 -12.67 -2.74
C ALA A 248 -10.02 -11.44 -2.05
N ILE A 249 -9.91 -10.31 -2.77
CA ILE A 249 -9.42 -9.06 -2.22
C ILE A 249 -10.39 -8.54 -1.14
N ALA A 250 -11.69 -8.52 -1.41
CA ALA A 250 -12.68 -8.07 -0.43
C ALA A 250 -12.65 -8.91 0.87
N LEU A 251 -12.40 -10.21 0.78
CA LEU A 251 -12.33 -11.10 1.96
C LEU A 251 -10.97 -11.06 2.67
N LEU A 252 -9.86 -11.01 1.93
CA LEU A 252 -8.51 -11.25 2.47
C LEU A 252 -7.68 -9.98 2.62
N LYS A 253 -8.03 -8.91 1.90
CA LYS A 253 -7.32 -7.63 1.84
C LYS A 253 -8.30 -6.44 1.79
N PRO A 254 -9.32 -6.39 2.67
CA PRO A 254 -10.35 -5.33 2.63
C PRO A 254 -9.75 -3.92 2.78
N ASP A 255 -8.63 -3.79 3.48
CA ASP A 255 -7.95 -2.52 3.72
C ASP A 255 -7.40 -1.85 2.45
N VAL A 256 -7.35 -2.56 1.32
CA VAL A 256 -6.83 -2.05 0.03
C VAL A 256 -7.76 -2.32 -1.14
N GLU A 257 -8.98 -2.81 -0.91
CA GLU A 257 -9.91 -3.19 -1.99
C GLU A 257 -10.13 -2.06 -3.00
N ASP A 258 -10.26 -0.83 -2.51
CA ASP A 258 -10.51 0.37 -3.30
C ASP A 258 -9.35 0.77 -4.24
N PHE A 259 -8.17 0.17 -4.09
CA PHE A 259 -7.06 0.34 -5.03
C PHE A 259 -7.23 -0.45 -6.32
N PHE A 260 -8.12 -1.45 -6.39
CA PHE A 260 -8.19 -2.36 -7.53
C PHE A 260 -9.41 -2.10 -8.42
N ARG A 261 -9.15 -1.89 -9.71
CA ARG A 261 -10.15 -1.84 -10.77
C ARG A 261 -9.92 -3.00 -11.71
N PHE A 262 -10.99 -3.65 -12.15
CA PHE A 262 -10.88 -4.83 -13.01
C PHE A 262 -11.46 -4.55 -14.39
N ILE A 263 -10.79 -5.08 -15.41
CA ILE A 263 -11.36 -5.21 -16.76
C ILE A 263 -11.47 -6.69 -17.07
N ASP A 264 -12.70 -7.08 -17.37
CA ASP A 264 -13.01 -8.37 -17.97
C ASP A 264 -13.05 -8.22 -19.49
N LEU A 265 -12.18 -8.97 -20.17
CA LEU A 265 -12.05 -8.96 -21.62
C LEU A 265 -12.99 -9.96 -22.31
N ALA A 266 -13.64 -10.86 -21.59
CA ALA A 266 -14.54 -11.85 -22.17
C ALA A 266 -15.88 -11.24 -22.62
N GLU A 267 -16.43 -10.27 -21.88
CA GLU A 267 -17.78 -9.72 -22.16
C GLU A 267 -17.81 -8.52 -23.13
N ARG A 268 -16.72 -7.74 -23.27
CA ARG A 268 -16.79 -6.37 -23.87
C ARG A 268 -15.70 -6.03 -24.88
N HIS A 269 -15.17 -7.00 -25.62
CA HIS A 269 -14.04 -6.71 -26.51
C HIS A 269 -14.45 -6.03 -27.83
N PRO A 270 -13.78 -4.93 -28.23
CA PRO A 270 -13.80 -4.40 -29.61
C PRO A 270 -12.85 -5.15 -30.56
N PHE A 271 -12.11 -6.18 -30.10
CA PHE A 271 -11.11 -6.90 -30.89
C PHE A 271 -11.41 -8.41 -30.91
N PRO A 272 -11.67 -9.03 -32.08
CA PRO A 272 -11.92 -10.48 -32.17
C PRO A 272 -10.62 -11.32 -32.26
N GLY A 273 -10.59 -12.50 -31.60
CA GLY A 273 -9.54 -13.54 -31.75
C GLY A 273 -9.15 -14.27 -30.46
N THR A 274 -8.15 -15.16 -30.54
CA THR A 274 -7.37 -15.71 -29.40
C THR A 274 -6.14 -14.83 -29.14
N GLY A 275 -5.64 -14.77 -27.90
CA GLY A 275 -4.55 -13.86 -27.50
C GLY A 275 -5.01 -12.42 -27.22
N ASN A 276 -6.24 -12.27 -26.73
CA ASN A 276 -6.90 -10.97 -26.56
C ASN A 276 -6.19 -10.06 -25.55
N LEU A 277 -5.72 -10.62 -24.43
CA LEU A 277 -5.03 -9.86 -23.39
C LEU A 277 -3.69 -9.27 -23.89
N VAL A 278 -2.93 -10.01 -24.71
CA VAL A 278 -1.67 -9.52 -25.31
C VAL A 278 -1.92 -8.39 -26.30
N LYS A 279 -2.91 -8.54 -27.20
CA LYS A 279 -3.29 -7.47 -28.15
C LYS A 279 -3.85 -6.24 -27.43
N PHE A 280 -4.60 -6.45 -26.36
CA PHE A 280 -5.11 -5.37 -25.53
C PHE A 280 -3.97 -4.61 -24.87
N ALA A 281 -2.99 -5.32 -24.31
CA ALA A 281 -1.78 -4.71 -23.75
C ALA A 281 -0.98 -3.93 -24.80
N GLU A 282 -0.82 -4.49 -26.00
CA GLU A 282 -0.18 -3.80 -27.14
C GLU A 282 -0.92 -2.51 -27.50
N GLY A 283 -2.25 -2.56 -27.55
CA GLY A 283 -3.09 -1.41 -27.82
C GLY A 283 -2.92 -0.31 -26.77
N LEU A 284 -2.95 -0.68 -25.48
CA LEU A 284 -2.76 0.27 -24.37
C LEU A 284 -1.37 0.90 -24.37
N ALA A 285 -0.33 0.11 -24.64
CA ALA A 285 1.04 0.62 -24.74
C ALA A 285 1.21 1.58 -25.93
N LYS A 286 0.61 1.27 -27.09
CA LYS A 286 0.70 2.12 -28.29
C LYS A 286 0.01 3.47 -28.16
N ILE A 287 -1.04 3.56 -27.35
CA ILE A 287 -1.76 4.83 -27.10
C ILE A 287 -1.25 5.58 -25.87
N ASP A 288 -0.20 5.08 -25.22
CA ASP A 288 0.48 5.72 -24.08
C ASP A 288 -0.47 6.05 -22.90
N VAL A 289 -1.26 5.07 -22.46
CA VAL A 289 -2.13 5.28 -21.30
C VAL A 289 -1.31 5.47 -20.03
N HIS A 290 -1.75 6.38 -19.17
CA HIS A 290 -1.07 6.72 -17.91
C HIS A 290 -1.55 5.86 -16.72
N ASN A 291 -2.58 5.04 -16.92
CA ASN A 291 -3.12 4.14 -15.89
C ASN A 291 -2.06 3.10 -15.47
N ARG A 292 -1.97 2.77 -14.17
CA ARG A 292 -1.19 1.62 -13.70
C ARG A 292 -1.92 0.33 -14.10
N VAL A 293 -1.31 -0.54 -14.89
CA VAL A 293 -1.97 -1.76 -15.42
C VAL A 293 -1.16 -3.01 -15.08
N VAL A 294 -1.85 -4.03 -14.58
CA VAL A 294 -1.30 -5.39 -14.43
C VAL A 294 -2.12 -6.35 -15.29
N PHE A 295 -1.45 -7.00 -16.24
CA PHE A 295 -2.04 -8.06 -17.06
C PHE A 295 -1.81 -9.40 -16.37
N LEU A 296 -2.88 -10.04 -15.92
CA LEU A 296 -2.84 -11.30 -15.18
C LEU A 296 -3.19 -12.48 -16.09
N PHE A 297 -2.31 -13.48 -16.10
CA PHE A 297 -2.45 -14.71 -16.88
C PHE A 297 -2.56 -15.92 -15.96
N ASP A 298 -3.32 -16.92 -16.39
CA ASP A 298 -3.35 -18.21 -15.72
C ASP A 298 -2.00 -18.93 -15.77
N ASN A 299 -1.74 -19.81 -14.81
CA ASN A 299 -0.56 -20.67 -14.78
C ASN A 299 -0.79 -21.95 -15.61
N ASP A 300 -1.34 -21.79 -16.79
CA ASP A 300 -1.58 -22.86 -17.75
C ASP A 300 -0.73 -22.68 -19.02
N ALA A 301 -0.83 -23.61 -19.96
CA ALA A 301 -0.01 -23.56 -21.17
C ALA A 301 -0.26 -22.30 -22.02
N GLU A 302 -1.51 -21.82 -22.09
CA GLU A 302 -1.87 -20.66 -22.91
C GLU A 302 -1.50 -19.34 -22.21
N GLY A 303 -1.80 -19.22 -20.93
CA GLY A 303 -1.45 -18.07 -20.10
C GLY A 303 0.06 -17.86 -20.03
N ILE A 304 0.87 -18.93 -19.89
CA ILE A 304 2.33 -18.81 -19.90
C ILE A 304 2.87 -18.42 -21.28
N ASP A 305 2.32 -18.93 -22.38
CA ASP A 305 2.73 -18.50 -23.73
C ASP A 305 2.39 -17.02 -23.96
N ALA A 306 1.20 -16.58 -23.56
CA ALA A 306 0.76 -15.20 -23.65
C ALA A 306 1.59 -14.26 -22.76
N TYR A 307 1.86 -14.66 -21.52
CA TYR A 307 2.76 -13.95 -20.60
C TYR A 307 4.16 -13.77 -21.21
N ARG A 308 4.76 -14.84 -21.75
CA ARG A 308 6.06 -14.77 -22.42
C ARG A 308 6.04 -13.92 -23.68
N ALA A 309 4.96 -13.93 -24.44
CA ALA A 309 4.78 -13.05 -25.59
C ALA A 309 4.78 -11.59 -25.15
N LEU A 310 4.05 -11.26 -24.07
CA LEU A 310 3.97 -9.92 -23.53
C LEU A 310 5.31 -9.45 -22.92
N GLN A 311 6.06 -10.32 -22.25
CA GLN A 311 7.40 -10.00 -21.73
C GLN A 311 8.42 -9.63 -22.80
N ARG A 312 8.26 -10.13 -24.04
CA ARG A 312 9.12 -9.74 -25.16
C ARG A 312 8.81 -8.34 -25.69
N MET A 313 7.68 -7.76 -25.29
CA MET A 313 7.29 -6.40 -25.66
C MET A 313 7.90 -5.40 -24.67
N ALA A 314 8.31 -4.24 -25.18
CA ALA A 314 8.71 -3.12 -24.34
C ALA A 314 7.45 -2.47 -23.75
N LEU A 315 7.08 -2.89 -22.53
CA LEU A 315 5.97 -2.28 -21.80
C LEU A 315 6.41 -0.94 -21.14
N PRO A 316 5.54 0.08 -21.11
CA PRO A 316 5.76 1.29 -20.34
C PRO A 316 5.96 1.01 -18.84
N ALA A 317 6.63 1.91 -18.13
CA ALA A 317 6.96 1.75 -16.70
C ALA A 317 5.74 1.61 -15.78
N ASN A 318 4.57 2.06 -16.23
CA ASN A 318 3.27 1.93 -15.55
C ASN A 318 2.50 0.65 -15.91
N MET A 319 3.08 -0.28 -16.66
CA MET A 319 2.47 -1.56 -17.03
C MET A 319 3.35 -2.75 -16.64
N ARG A 320 2.74 -3.81 -16.10
CA ARG A 320 3.42 -5.08 -15.81
C ARG A 320 2.56 -6.27 -16.19
N ALA A 321 3.21 -7.41 -16.40
CA ALA A 321 2.57 -8.69 -16.65
C ALA A 321 2.84 -9.62 -15.46
N LEU A 322 1.86 -10.43 -15.10
CA LEU A 322 1.94 -11.45 -14.06
C LEU A 322 1.30 -12.74 -14.56
N ALA A 323 2.02 -13.85 -14.53
CA ALA A 323 1.39 -15.17 -14.54
C ALA A 323 1.14 -15.59 -13.08
N LEU A 324 0.03 -16.28 -12.82
CA LEU A 324 -0.22 -16.85 -11.51
C LEU A 324 0.97 -17.75 -11.08
N PRO A 325 1.40 -17.69 -9.82
CA PRO A 325 2.67 -18.27 -9.39
C PRO A 325 2.61 -19.80 -9.25
N ASP A 326 3.70 -20.48 -9.54
CA ASP A 326 3.80 -21.92 -9.28
C ASP A 326 3.49 -22.29 -7.82
N LEU A 327 2.75 -23.37 -7.65
CA LEU A 327 2.40 -23.93 -6.36
C LEU A 327 3.07 -25.29 -6.16
N HIS A 328 3.67 -25.48 -5.00
CA HIS A 328 4.34 -26.74 -4.66
C HIS A 328 3.39 -27.95 -4.72
N GLU A 329 2.17 -27.80 -4.22
CA GLU A 329 1.15 -28.84 -4.24
C GLU A 329 0.66 -29.22 -5.66
N LEU A 330 0.93 -28.37 -6.65
CA LEU A 330 0.57 -28.64 -8.04
C LEU A 330 1.67 -29.39 -8.81
N ARG A 331 2.82 -29.68 -8.17
CA ARG A 331 3.92 -30.47 -8.77
C ARG A 331 3.66 -31.96 -8.82
N GLU A 332 2.85 -32.47 -7.90
CA GLU A 332 2.44 -33.86 -7.82
C GLU A 332 0.91 -33.94 -7.78
N PHE A 333 0.26 -33.38 -8.81
CA PHE A 333 -1.20 -33.29 -8.87
C PHE A 333 -1.80 -34.43 -9.69
N PRO A 334 -2.95 -35.02 -9.27
CA PRO A 334 -3.61 -36.06 -10.05
C PRO A 334 -4.01 -35.56 -11.43
N ALA A 335 -3.50 -36.19 -12.49
CA ALA A 335 -3.81 -35.83 -13.87
C ALA A 335 -4.22 -37.05 -14.69
N GLN A 336 -5.45 -37.01 -15.24
CA GLN A 336 -6.00 -38.03 -16.12
C GLN A 336 -5.47 -37.84 -17.54
N GLY A 337 -4.74 -38.83 -18.04
CA GLY A 337 -4.36 -38.98 -19.44
C GLY A 337 -4.88 -40.29 -20.05
N PRO A 338 -4.45 -40.65 -21.28
CA PRO A 338 -4.84 -41.91 -21.92
C PRO A 338 -4.47 -43.16 -21.11
N GLU A 339 -3.38 -43.10 -20.37
CA GLU A 339 -2.84 -44.21 -19.56
C GLU A 339 -3.44 -44.29 -18.14
N GLY A 340 -4.42 -43.44 -17.82
CA GLY A 340 -5.02 -43.35 -16.48
C GLY A 340 -4.63 -42.07 -15.72
N VAL A 341 -4.90 -42.06 -14.42
CA VAL A 341 -4.56 -40.95 -13.52
C VAL A 341 -3.13 -41.14 -13.01
N ILE A 342 -2.28 -40.13 -13.25
CA ILE A 342 -0.87 -40.12 -12.83
C ILE A 342 -0.57 -38.80 -12.13
N ALA A 343 0.16 -38.86 -11.01
CA ALA A 343 0.65 -37.65 -10.34
C ALA A 343 1.67 -36.95 -11.24
N THR A 344 1.38 -35.71 -11.62
CA THR A 344 2.16 -34.95 -12.60
C THR A 344 2.24 -33.48 -12.19
N ASP A 345 3.30 -32.79 -12.59
CA ASP A 345 3.38 -31.34 -12.46
C ASP A 345 2.45 -30.65 -13.47
N ILE A 346 1.48 -29.91 -12.94
CA ILE A 346 0.51 -29.16 -13.73
C ILE A 346 0.81 -27.65 -13.80
N ASN A 347 1.83 -27.17 -13.08
CA ASN A 347 2.27 -25.77 -13.16
C ASN A 347 2.72 -25.44 -14.58
N GLY A 348 2.31 -24.27 -15.08
CA GLY A 348 2.54 -23.80 -16.45
C GLY A 348 1.89 -24.65 -17.54
N ARG A 349 0.95 -25.53 -17.18
CA ARG A 349 0.33 -26.49 -18.09
C ARG A 349 -1.18 -26.54 -18.00
N ALA A 350 -1.74 -26.50 -16.79
CA ALA A 350 -3.18 -26.65 -16.58
C ALA A 350 -3.71 -25.92 -15.32
N ALA A 351 -2.91 -25.05 -14.69
CA ALA A 351 -3.30 -24.41 -13.44
C ALA A 351 -3.94 -23.03 -13.67
N ALA A 352 -5.25 -23.02 -13.89
CA ALA A 352 -6.07 -21.81 -13.87
C ALA A 352 -6.31 -21.29 -12.44
N ILE A 353 -6.89 -20.09 -12.31
CA ILE A 353 -7.18 -19.50 -10.99
C ILE A 353 -8.01 -20.40 -10.06
N GLU A 354 -8.89 -21.25 -10.58
CA GLU A 354 -9.65 -22.19 -9.73
C GLU A 354 -8.75 -23.20 -9.01
N CYS A 355 -7.54 -23.49 -9.51
CA CYS A 355 -6.56 -24.33 -8.80
C CYS A 355 -6.03 -23.68 -7.51
N TYR A 356 -6.19 -22.37 -7.35
CA TYR A 356 -5.78 -21.59 -6.17
C TYR A 356 -6.88 -21.52 -5.09
N LEU A 357 -8.05 -22.08 -5.36
CA LEU A 357 -9.16 -22.19 -4.41
C LEU A 357 -9.00 -23.39 -3.48
N ASP A 358 -9.87 -23.50 -2.48
CA ASP A 358 -9.98 -24.72 -1.68
C ASP A 358 -10.52 -25.86 -2.56
N LEU A 359 -9.70 -26.88 -2.76
CA LEU A 359 -10.04 -28.04 -3.59
C LEU A 359 -10.68 -29.19 -2.78
N ARG A 360 -11.02 -28.96 -1.51
CA ARG A 360 -11.65 -29.94 -0.61
C ARG A 360 -13.17 -29.83 -0.67
N LEU A 361 -13.77 -30.29 -1.77
CA LEU A 361 -15.24 -30.34 -1.88
C LEU A 361 -15.82 -31.62 -1.26
N LYS A 362 -16.75 -31.46 -0.31
CA LYS A 362 -17.49 -32.58 0.29
C LYS A 362 -18.32 -33.29 -0.79
N GLY A 363 -18.18 -34.61 -0.86
CA GLY A 363 -18.94 -35.45 -1.80
C GLY A 363 -18.34 -35.56 -3.21
N PHE A 364 -17.22 -34.87 -3.48
CA PHE A 364 -16.46 -35.04 -4.72
C PHE A 364 -15.30 -36.02 -4.51
N LYS A 365 -14.85 -36.63 -5.62
CA LYS A 365 -13.57 -37.33 -5.65
C LYS A 365 -12.44 -36.31 -5.46
N GLN A 366 -11.23 -36.81 -5.19
CA GLN A 366 -10.03 -35.98 -5.15
C GLN A 366 -9.94 -35.11 -6.43
N ALA A 367 -9.63 -33.83 -6.25
CA ALA A 367 -9.45 -32.90 -7.35
C ALA A 367 -8.37 -33.41 -8.32
N GLN A 368 -8.65 -33.32 -9.62
CA GLN A 368 -7.78 -33.81 -10.67
C GLN A 368 -7.88 -32.91 -11.89
N VAL A 369 -6.86 -32.95 -12.74
CA VAL A 369 -6.85 -32.33 -14.07
C VAL A 369 -7.07 -33.40 -15.13
N THR A 370 -7.78 -33.07 -16.21
CA THR A 370 -7.83 -33.92 -17.40
C THR A 370 -7.01 -33.29 -18.53
N TRP A 371 -6.04 -34.02 -19.08
CA TRP A 371 -5.29 -33.59 -20.28
C TRP A 371 -6.19 -33.66 -21.51
N THR A 372 -6.25 -32.58 -22.30
CA THR A 372 -7.14 -32.49 -23.46
C THR A 372 -6.39 -32.39 -24.78
N ASN A 373 -5.42 -31.47 -24.86
CA ASN A 373 -4.73 -31.15 -26.11
C ASN A 373 -3.21 -31.12 -25.92
N TYR A 374 -2.48 -31.62 -26.91
CA TYR A 374 -1.04 -31.42 -27.01
C TYR A 374 -0.73 -30.13 -27.78
N LYS A 375 0.11 -29.26 -27.21
CA LYS A 375 0.55 -28.02 -27.84
C LYS A 375 1.92 -28.24 -28.48
N ASP A 376 1.93 -28.62 -29.76
CA ASP A 376 3.17 -28.96 -30.50
C ASP A 376 4.27 -27.89 -30.38
N LYS A 377 3.89 -26.60 -30.48
CA LYS A 377 4.84 -25.47 -30.40
C LYS A 377 5.52 -25.35 -29.03
N LEU A 378 4.84 -25.79 -27.97
CA LEU A 378 5.32 -25.69 -26.59
C LEU A 378 5.89 -27.02 -26.09
N GLY A 379 5.64 -28.12 -26.82
CA GLY A 379 6.09 -29.47 -26.44
C GLY A 379 5.39 -30.05 -25.21
N ILE A 380 4.24 -29.48 -24.79
CA ILE A 380 3.54 -29.83 -23.55
C ILE A 380 2.07 -30.19 -23.80
N TYR A 381 1.52 -31.04 -22.94
CA TYR A 381 0.07 -31.22 -22.84
C TYR A 381 -0.55 -30.09 -22.00
N GLN A 382 -1.68 -29.57 -22.48
CA GLN A 382 -2.59 -28.69 -21.77
C GLN A 382 -3.80 -29.49 -21.26
N GLY A 383 -4.31 -29.09 -20.12
CA GLY A 383 -5.49 -29.66 -19.50
C GLY A 383 -6.26 -28.63 -18.70
N SER A 384 -7.30 -29.07 -18.00
CA SER A 384 -8.10 -28.22 -17.11
C SER A 384 -8.51 -28.97 -15.86
N LEU A 385 -8.70 -28.24 -14.76
CA LEU A 385 -9.26 -28.76 -13.52
C LEU A 385 -10.68 -29.29 -13.74
N ASP A 386 -10.91 -30.54 -13.36
CA ASP A 386 -12.23 -31.16 -13.42
C ASP A 386 -13.17 -30.47 -12.43
N HIS A 387 -14.43 -30.24 -12.82
CA HIS A 387 -15.45 -29.58 -11.98
C HIS A 387 -15.07 -28.19 -11.46
N LYS A 388 -14.25 -27.41 -12.20
CA LYS A 388 -13.82 -26.05 -11.82
C LYS A 388 -14.95 -25.13 -11.32
N ASP A 389 -16.12 -25.18 -11.98
CA ASP A 389 -17.28 -24.37 -11.61
C ASP A 389 -17.80 -24.68 -10.19
N SER A 390 -17.60 -25.91 -9.71
CA SER A 390 -18.00 -26.32 -8.36
C SER A 390 -17.09 -25.70 -7.29
N TYR A 391 -15.78 -25.62 -7.56
CA TYR A 391 -14.84 -24.94 -6.66
C TYR A 391 -15.08 -23.44 -6.63
N ALA A 392 -15.31 -22.83 -7.79
CA ALA A 392 -15.68 -21.42 -7.90
C ALA A 392 -16.97 -21.13 -7.13
N LYS A 393 -18.00 -21.96 -7.28
CA LYS A 393 -19.26 -21.83 -6.54
C LYS A 393 -19.04 -21.92 -5.02
N ALA A 394 -18.28 -22.91 -4.55
CA ALA A 394 -17.96 -23.04 -3.14
C ALA A 394 -17.21 -21.82 -2.60
N PHE A 395 -16.30 -21.25 -3.40
CA PHE A 395 -15.65 -19.98 -3.05
C PHE A 395 -16.63 -18.81 -3.00
N TYR A 396 -17.58 -18.73 -3.93
CA TYR A 396 -18.62 -17.69 -3.89
C TYR A 396 -19.55 -17.82 -2.69
N GLU A 397 -19.65 -18.98 -2.06
CA GLU A 397 -20.36 -19.18 -0.80
C GLU A 397 -19.47 -18.96 0.45
N ALA A 398 -18.15 -18.91 0.30
CA ALA A 398 -17.22 -18.67 1.40
C ALA A 398 -17.38 -17.26 2.00
N THR A 399 -17.21 -17.17 3.32
CA THR A 399 -17.31 -15.94 4.12
C THR A 399 -16.06 -15.76 4.98
N ALA A 400 -15.92 -14.57 5.59
CA ALA A 400 -14.82 -14.28 6.51
C ALA A 400 -14.77 -15.29 7.68
N GLU A 401 -15.94 -15.72 8.17
CA GLU A 401 -16.07 -16.70 9.25
C GLU A 401 -15.54 -18.07 8.83
N THR A 402 -15.94 -18.57 7.66
CA THR A 402 -15.47 -19.88 7.15
C THR A 402 -13.98 -19.92 6.86
N ILE A 403 -13.38 -18.76 6.63
CA ILE A 403 -11.93 -18.63 6.46
C ILE A 403 -11.25 -18.59 7.83
N ALA A 404 -11.80 -17.83 8.78
CA ALA A 404 -11.25 -17.67 10.13
C ALA A 404 -11.27 -18.99 10.93
N ASP A 405 -12.31 -19.81 10.76
CA ASP A 405 -12.42 -21.12 11.42
C ASP A 405 -11.70 -22.27 10.68
N GLY A 406 -11.13 -21.98 9.50
CA GLY A 406 -10.37 -22.94 8.68
C GLY A 406 -11.22 -23.92 7.86
N SER A 407 -12.54 -23.75 7.84
CA SER A 407 -13.46 -24.55 7.02
C SER A 407 -13.21 -24.39 5.52
N TYR A 408 -12.74 -23.21 5.11
CA TYR A 408 -12.33 -22.91 3.73
C TYR A 408 -10.86 -22.49 3.69
N ASP A 409 -10.04 -23.23 2.97
CA ASP A 409 -8.61 -22.93 2.82
C ASP A 409 -8.36 -21.86 1.75
N VAL A 410 -7.63 -20.82 2.13
CA VAL A 410 -7.24 -19.70 1.27
C VAL A 410 -5.73 -19.57 1.12
N SER A 411 -4.95 -20.55 1.60
CA SER A 411 -3.49 -20.52 1.59
C SER A 411 -2.91 -20.24 0.20
N LYS A 412 -3.39 -20.95 -0.82
CA LYS A 412 -3.01 -20.74 -2.23
C LYS A 412 -3.46 -19.40 -2.78
N LEU A 413 -4.68 -18.98 -2.45
CA LEU A 413 -5.21 -17.71 -2.89
C LEU A 413 -4.42 -16.53 -2.31
N ARG A 414 -3.93 -16.65 -1.08
CA ARG A 414 -2.99 -15.68 -0.47
C ARG A 414 -1.70 -15.58 -1.29
N ILE A 415 -1.13 -16.68 -1.74
CA ILE A 415 0.07 -16.68 -2.59
C ILE A 415 -0.19 -15.91 -3.90
N ALA A 416 -1.34 -16.15 -4.54
CA ALA A 416 -1.73 -15.43 -5.76
C ALA A 416 -1.92 -13.92 -5.52
N LEU A 417 -2.62 -13.55 -4.44
CA LEU A 417 -2.82 -12.14 -4.08
C LEU A 417 -1.51 -11.44 -3.71
N ASP A 418 -0.63 -12.10 -2.95
CA ASP A 418 0.65 -11.52 -2.56
C ASP A 418 1.56 -11.30 -3.78
N ALA A 419 1.49 -12.20 -4.79
CA ALA A 419 2.15 -11.99 -6.07
C ALA A 419 1.58 -10.77 -6.82
N LEU A 420 0.26 -10.63 -6.88
CA LEU A 420 -0.39 -9.48 -7.49
C LEU A 420 -0.05 -8.16 -6.78
N LEU A 421 -0.11 -8.14 -5.45
CA LEU A 421 0.25 -6.97 -4.65
C LEU A 421 1.70 -6.55 -4.87
N ARG A 422 2.62 -7.52 -4.94
CA ARG A 422 4.04 -7.25 -5.22
C ARG A 422 4.21 -6.52 -6.56
N GLU A 423 3.52 -6.97 -7.60
CA GLU A 423 3.56 -6.33 -8.92
C GLU A 423 3.00 -4.89 -8.89
N CYS A 424 1.91 -4.66 -8.17
CA CYS A 424 1.34 -3.33 -7.96
C CYS A 424 2.29 -2.41 -7.17
N ILE A 425 2.92 -2.91 -6.11
CA ILE A 425 3.89 -2.14 -5.32
C ILE A 425 5.09 -1.73 -6.19
N GLN A 426 5.61 -2.63 -7.03
CA GLN A 426 6.69 -2.30 -7.96
C GLN A 426 6.28 -1.22 -8.98
N LEU A 427 5.06 -1.27 -9.49
CA LEU A 427 4.50 -0.21 -10.33
C LEU A 427 4.44 1.14 -9.59
N ALA A 428 4.08 1.14 -8.31
CA ALA A 428 4.03 2.33 -7.49
C ALA A 428 5.40 3.02 -7.39
N LYS A 429 6.46 2.23 -7.12
CA LYS A 429 7.85 2.73 -6.99
C LYS A 429 8.32 3.45 -8.25
N ASN A 430 8.07 2.85 -9.43
CA ASN A 430 8.52 3.39 -10.71
C ASN A 430 7.86 4.72 -11.08
N VAL A 431 6.62 4.94 -10.66
CA VAL A 431 5.87 6.18 -10.93
C VAL A 431 6.34 7.31 -10.00
N SER A 432 6.70 6.98 -8.76
CA SER A 432 7.19 7.95 -7.78
C SER A 432 8.64 8.39 -8.02
N ASN A 433 9.43 7.61 -8.77
CA ASN A 433 10.83 7.89 -9.07
C ASN A 433 11.10 7.89 -10.59
N PRO A 434 10.79 8.98 -11.32
CA PRO A 434 10.93 9.05 -12.79
C PRO A 434 12.38 8.97 -13.29
N SER A 435 13.37 8.94 -12.39
CA SER A 435 14.80 8.98 -12.69
C SER A 435 15.36 7.67 -13.27
N HIS A 436 14.61 6.55 -13.25
CA HIS A 436 15.08 5.24 -13.72
C HIS A 436 14.64 4.86 -15.15
N GLY A 437 13.82 5.67 -15.83
CA GLY A 437 13.35 5.38 -17.20
C GLY A 437 14.22 5.93 -18.34
N ALA A 438 15.22 6.76 -18.06
CA ALA A 438 15.94 7.54 -19.08
C ALA A 438 17.45 7.21 -19.21
N ARG A 439 17.90 6.04 -18.73
CA ARG A 439 19.27 5.55 -18.96
C ARG A 439 19.23 4.24 -19.75
N GLY A 440 18.85 4.33 -21.01
CA GLY A 440 18.76 3.19 -21.91
C GLY A 440 18.22 3.56 -23.28
N ALA A 441 18.78 4.59 -23.91
CA ALA A 441 18.64 4.87 -25.34
C ALA A 441 20.02 5.26 -25.89
#